data_AF-A0AAW0CUY8-F1
#
_entry.id   AF-A0AAW0CUY8-F1
#
_cell.length_a   1.000
_cell.length_b   1.000
_cell.length_c   1.000
_cell.angle_alpha   90.00
_cell.angle_beta   90.00
_cell.angle_gamma   90.00
#
_symmetry.space_group_name_H-M   'P 1'
#
loop_
_entity.id
_entity.type
_entity.pdbx_description
1 polymer ?
#
loop_
_entity_poly.entity_id
_entity_poly.type
_entity_poly.pdbx_seq_one_letter_code
_entity_poly.pdbx_strand_id
1 'polypeptide(L)'
;MLVELNKPLFNARIKRIYDGWNNAKNDEDYSSIADVDALLLLAGDPAGEDEPMKKGTSMQIEGASGPIPVEIFAQAKAKEPANDALPSFLKAYTAHSKVGTLLKETHTGKLAAEWDKLVKEAANRPDLVDMSPAVSAFMAVKDGEELKIIQTAANLTSTLLKHHVAPRLESILDRESKISHAHLAAQIESKLGSGEGDDAKGPDTKIWSKDKRLNDVDWQAVEFCYSPIIISRSSKSGYDLRYTAESTEDNIAHKGVLLVAFGMRYKSYCANVGRTFIVDPTPDQEAQYNLLLGLQSELLSYIKDGVTAKDVYQHALSYVKEKKPDLEKNFVKNLGFGTGVEFRDSSYLLSAKNTRVLKENMTVNLGVGFSGLKVKGEDYALHLVDTIRVGSNGSSILTEGLKSTKDTLFFLTPESEDEKPQKSERKAPVQPRANGTPAKKTAGTKVLRTNRRAAADEVHQTAAAKLAEHQKELHEKLQAEGLAKFSEEGKGTSGKEGKGWKKFQSYKGEGALPPDVDKLRASCALPLSFRLN
;
A
#
# COMPACT_ATOMS: atom_id res chain seq x y z
N MET A 1 27.11 0.55 -4.45
CA MET A 1 27.19 -0.93 -4.53
C MET A 1 27.11 -1.31 -5.99
N LEU A 2 27.79 -2.38 -6.43
CA LEU A 2 27.47 -3.01 -7.72
C LEU A 2 26.16 -3.78 -7.55
N VAL A 3 25.23 -3.65 -8.49
CA VAL A 3 24.00 -4.45 -8.52
C VAL A 3 24.35 -5.81 -9.10
N GLU A 4 24.17 -6.89 -8.33
CA GLU A 4 24.44 -8.26 -8.79
C GLU A 4 23.14 -9.00 -9.08
N LEU A 5 23.05 -9.59 -10.27
CA LEU A 5 21.91 -10.36 -10.73
C LEU A 5 21.95 -11.81 -10.22
N ASN A 6 20.85 -12.27 -9.62
CA ASN A 6 20.60 -13.70 -9.40
C ASN A 6 20.30 -14.41 -10.74
N LYS A 7 21.35 -14.78 -11.48
CA LYS A 7 21.27 -15.41 -12.81
C LYS A 7 20.40 -16.69 -12.83
N PRO A 8 20.49 -17.62 -11.84
CA PRO A 8 19.58 -18.76 -11.77
C PRO A 8 18.10 -18.36 -11.68
N LEU A 9 17.76 -17.40 -10.83
CA LEU A 9 16.38 -16.93 -10.64
C LEU A 9 15.84 -16.23 -11.90
N PHE A 10 16.65 -15.39 -12.55
CA PHE A 10 16.31 -14.79 -13.85
C PHE A 10 15.99 -15.85 -14.90
N ASN A 11 16.90 -16.82 -15.10
CA ASN A 11 16.71 -17.87 -16.09
C ASN A 11 15.45 -18.72 -15.82
N ALA A 12 15.15 -19.01 -14.55
CA ALA A 12 13.92 -19.72 -14.17
C ALA A 12 12.64 -18.91 -14.46
N ARG A 13 12.67 -17.59 -14.22
CA ARG A 13 11.53 -16.68 -14.47
C ARG A 13 11.27 -16.46 -15.96
N ILE A 14 12.32 -16.21 -16.75
CA ILE A 14 12.20 -16.08 -18.22
C ILE A 14 11.72 -17.40 -18.82
N LYS A 15 12.22 -18.55 -18.35
CA LYS A 15 11.71 -19.86 -18.78
C LYS A 15 10.22 -20.02 -18.47
N ARG A 16 9.74 -19.62 -17.29
CA ARG A 16 8.31 -19.65 -16.93
C ARG A 16 7.45 -18.84 -17.91
N ILE A 17 7.90 -17.65 -18.30
CA ILE A 17 7.22 -16.80 -19.29
C ILE A 17 7.17 -17.50 -20.65
N TYR A 18 8.30 -18.02 -21.11
CA TYR A 18 8.42 -18.71 -22.40
C TYR A 18 7.58 -20.00 -22.47
N ASP A 19 7.62 -20.83 -21.43
CA ASP A 19 6.83 -22.07 -21.34
C ASP A 19 5.32 -21.77 -21.38
N GLY A 20 4.85 -20.80 -20.60
CA GLY A 20 3.42 -20.45 -20.54
C GLY A 20 2.92 -19.71 -21.79
N TRP A 21 3.77 -18.91 -22.45
CA TRP A 21 3.46 -18.32 -23.76
C TRP A 21 3.34 -19.40 -24.84
N ASN A 22 4.28 -20.36 -24.91
CA ASN A 22 4.18 -21.48 -25.85
C ASN A 22 2.94 -22.36 -25.62
N ASN A 23 2.48 -22.50 -24.36
CA ASN A 23 1.28 -23.24 -24.02
C ASN A 23 -0.01 -22.39 -24.00
N ALA A 24 0.03 -21.12 -24.39
CA ALA A 24 -1.07 -20.18 -24.19
C ALA A 24 -2.38 -20.54 -24.91
N LYS A 25 -2.33 -21.40 -25.93
CA LYS A 25 -3.52 -21.94 -26.62
C LYS A 25 -4.27 -23.01 -25.81
N ASN A 26 -3.62 -23.60 -24.81
CA ASN A 26 -4.16 -24.70 -24.01
C ASN A 26 -4.39 -24.31 -22.53
N ASP A 27 -4.06 -23.08 -22.14
CA ASP A 27 -4.18 -22.58 -20.77
C ASP A 27 -4.98 -21.26 -20.75
N GLU A 28 -6.16 -21.28 -20.14
CA GLU A 28 -7.04 -20.11 -20.04
C GLU A 28 -6.34 -18.90 -19.40
N ASP A 29 -5.40 -19.13 -18.47
CA ASP A 29 -4.70 -18.05 -17.77
C ASP A 29 -3.82 -17.21 -18.70
N TYR A 30 -3.30 -17.80 -19.78
CA TYR A 30 -2.42 -17.19 -20.77
C TYR A 30 -3.10 -16.93 -22.13
N SER A 31 -4.37 -17.29 -22.29
CA SER A 31 -5.15 -17.14 -23.53
C SER A 31 -5.06 -15.76 -24.19
N SER A 32 -4.84 -14.68 -23.43
CA SER A 32 -4.66 -13.32 -23.95
C SER A 32 -3.40 -13.13 -24.82
N ILE A 33 -2.42 -14.03 -24.75
CA ILE A 33 -1.20 -14.02 -25.57
C ILE A 33 -1.08 -15.24 -26.50
N ALA A 34 -2.20 -15.97 -26.72
CA ALA A 34 -2.21 -17.19 -27.53
C ALA A 34 -1.80 -16.99 -29.00
N ASP A 35 -2.06 -15.81 -29.58
CA ASP A 35 -1.85 -15.50 -31.00
C ASP A 35 -0.90 -14.31 -31.23
N VAL A 36 0.03 -14.03 -30.30
CA VAL A 36 1.06 -12.98 -30.48
C VAL A 36 2.39 -13.57 -30.91
N ASP A 37 3.12 -12.86 -31.78
CA ASP A 37 4.42 -13.29 -32.34
C ASP A 37 5.61 -12.86 -31.45
N ALA A 38 5.41 -11.81 -30.63
CA ALA A 38 6.39 -11.31 -29.66
C ALA A 38 5.70 -10.65 -28.46
N LEU A 39 6.47 -10.44 -27.37
CA LEU A 39 6.05 -9.71 -26.18
C LEU A 39 6.92 -8.45 -26.03
N LEU A 40 6.29 -7.29 -25.80
CA LEU A 40 6.94 -6.01 -25.59
C LEU A 40 6.61 -5.45 -24.21
N LEU A 41 7.62 -5.41 -23.35
CA LEU A 41 7.63 -4.68 -22.10
C LEU A 41 8.37 -3.35 -22.33
N LEU A 42 7.74 -2.24 -21.98
CA LEU A 42 8.38 -0.93 -21.99
C LEU A 42 8.65 -0.49 -20.55
N ALA A 43 9.70 0.30 -20.40
CA ALA A 43 10.10 0.94 -19.16
C ALA A 43 10.46 2.39 -19.50
N GLY A 44 9.69 3.33 -18.94
CA GLY A 44 10.03 4.75 -18.99
C GLY A 44 10.98 5.14 -17.86
N ASP A 45 11.07 6.43 -17.59
CA ASP A 45 11.66 6.93 -16.35
C ASP A 45 10.91 6.33 -15.13
N PRO A 46 11.58 6.16 -13.96
CA PRO A 46 10.91 5.71 -12.74
C PRO A 46 9.69 6.58 -12.43
N ALA A 47 8.58 5.94 -12.07
CA ALA A 47 7.40 6.66 -11.61
C ALA A 47 7.68 7.33 -10.26
N GLY A 48 6.97 8.42 -9.96
CA GLY A 48 7.07 9.07 -8.64
C GLY A 48 6.58 8.14 -7.53
N GLU A 49 6.99 8.41 -6.28
CA GLU A 49 6.69 7.56 -5.11
C GLU A 49 5.19 7.31 -4.88
N ASP A 50 4.33 8.25 -5.31
CA ASP A 50 2.87 8.17 -5.22
C ASP A 50 2.20 7.32 -6.33
N GLU A 51 2.92 6.96 -7.41
CA GLU A 51 2.35 6.14 -8.50
C GLU A 51 2.40 4.65 -8.16
N PRO A 52 1.29 3.90 -8.31
CA PRO A 52 1.30 2.45 -8.09
C PRO A 52 2.23 1.76 -9.10
N MET A 53 3.12 0.91 -8.59
CA MET A 53 4.09 0.18 -9.42
C MET A 53 3.43 -0.54 -10.60
N LYS A 54 3.91 -0.20 -11.81
CA LYS A 54 3.44 -0.71 -13.10
C LYS A 54 3.93 -2.14 -13.33
N LYS A 55 3.17 -2.95 -14.07
CA LYS A 55 3.54 -4.32 -14.46
C LYS A 55 4.80 -4.31 -15.32
N GLY A 56 4.97 -3.35 -16.22
CA GLY A 56 6.20 -3.16 -16.99
C GLY A 56 7.43 -2.99 -16.09
N THR A 57 7.33 -2.12 -15.08
CA THR A 57 8.38 -1.91 -14.07
C THR A 57 8.67 -3.18 -13.26
N SER A 58 7.64 -3.94 -12.89
CA SER A 58 7.79 -5.18 -12.12
C SER A 58 8.50 -6.33 -12.85
N MET A 59 8.69 -6.22 -14.18
CA MET A 59 9.39 -7.20 -15.01
C MET A 59 10.78 -6.71 -15.49
N GLN A 60 11.28 -5.59 -15.00
CA GLN A 60 12.63 -5.10 -15.34
C GLN A 60 13.73 -6.03 -14.80
N ILE A 61 14.58 -6.56 -15.68
CA ILE A 61 15.77 -7.33 -15.28
C ILE A 61 16.89 -7.14 -16.31
N GLU A 62 18.12 -6.83 -15.86
CA GLU A 62 19.31 -6.85 -16.72
C GLU A 62 19.78 -8.29 -17.01
N GLY A 63 20.51 -8.48 -18.11
CA GLY A 63 20.64 -9.80 -18.76
C GLY A 63 21.48 -10.85 -18.01
N ALA A 64 21.11 -12.13 -18.21
CA ALA A 64 21.96 -13.28 -17.92
C ALA A 64 22.15 -14.18 -19.15
N SER A 65 23.26 -14.92 -19.17
CA SER A 65 23.45 -16.06 -20.05
C SER A 65 22.54 -17.22 -19.62
N GLY A 66 21.49 -17.48 -20.40
CA GLY A 66 20.54 -18.58 -20.22
C GLY A 66 20.45 -19.50 -21.43
N PRO A 67 19.56 -20.51 -21.40
CA PRO A 67 19.27 -21.36 -22.57
C PRO A 67 18.47 -20.62 -23.67
N ILE A 68 17.92 -19.45 -23.33
CA ILE A 68 17.27 -18.53 -24.28
C ILE A 68 18.32 -17.48 -24.68
N PRO A 69 18.56 -17.24 -25.97
CA PRO A 69 19.53 -16.24 -26.42
C PRO A 69 19.05 -14.84 -26.02
N VAL A 70 19.93 -14.07 -25.38
CA VAL A 70 19.68 -12.68 -24.98
C VAL A 70 20.58 -11.77 -25.80
N GLU A 71 19.99 -10.89 -26.59
CA GLU A 71 20.67 -9.83 -27.31
C GLU A 71 20.48 -8.49 -26.55
N ILE A 72 21.55 -7.69 -26.43
CA ILE A 72 21.54 -6.45 -25.66
C ILE A 72 21.86 -5.27 -26.58
N PHE A 73 20.83 -4.49 -26.91
CA PHE A 73 20.96 -3.22 -27.63
C PHE A 73 21.36 -2.11 -26.65
N ALA A 74 22.66 -1.95 -26.39
CA ALA A 74 23.18 -0.92 -25.48
C ALA A 74 22.98 0.49 -26.07
N GLN A 75 22.07 1.28 -25.51
CA GLN A 75 21.81 2.66 -25.93
C GLN A 75 22.97 3.60 -25.54
N ALA A 76 23.35 4.51 -26.44
CA ALA A 76 24.36 5.53 -26.16
C ALA A 76 23.95 6.46 -25.00
N LYS A 77 24.92 6.93 -24.20
CA LYS A 77 24.64 7.84 -23.08
C LYS A 77 24.20 9.21 -23.62
N ALA A 78 23.49 9.99 -22.81
CA ALA A 78 22.96 11.30 -23.20
C ALA A 78 24.01 12.35 -23.64
N LYS A 79 25.31 12.10 -23.42
CA LYS A 79 26.45 12.94 -23.85
C LYS A 79 27.20 12.40 -25.06
N GLU A 80 26.84 11.20 -25.52
CA GLU A 80 27.43 10.51 -26.66
C GLU A 80 26.49 10.69 -27.88
N PRO A 81 27.00 10.58 -29.13
CA PRO A 81 26.14 10.58 -30.30
C PRO A 81 25.15 9.40 -30.25
N ALA A 82 23.93 9.60 -30.75
CA ALA A 82 22.94 8.54 -30.84
C ALA A 82 23.47 7.37 -31.68
N ASN A 83 23.19 6.14 -31.23
CA ASN A 83 23.64 4.91 -31.88
C ASN A 83 22.44 4.09 -32.40
N ASP A 84 22.75 3.08 -33.22
CA ASP A 84 21.74 2.30 -33.94
C ASP A 84 20.96 1.30 -33.06
N ALA A 85 21.07 1.37 -31.74
CA ALA A 85 20.40 0.47 -30.80
C ALA A 85 18.86 0.56 -30.91
N LEU A 86 18.28 1.75 -30.75
CA LEU A 86 16.83 1.96 -30.86
C LEU A 86 16.29 1.74 -32.29
N PRO A 87 16.97 2.17 -33.39
CA PRO A 87 16.61 1.78 -34.75
C PRO A 87 16.66 0.26 -35.02
N SER A 88 17.66 -0.45 -34.47
CA SER A 88 17.76 -1.92 -34.61
C SER A 88 16.63 -2.63 -33.87
N PHE A 89 16.27 -2.15 -32.67
CA PHE A 89 15.13 -2.65 -31.92
C PHE A 89 13.80 -2.39 -32.65
N LEU A 90 13.62 -1.20 -33.25
CA LEU A 90 12.46 -0.89 -34.11
C LEU A 90 12.36 -1.86 -35.30
N LYS A 91 13.49 -2.20 -35.94
CA LYS A 91 13.53 -3.17 -37.04
C LYS A 91 13.12 -4.58 -36.58
N ALA A 92 13.53 -5.00 -35.38
CA ALA A 92 13.09 -6.27 -34.81
C ALA A 92 11.57 -6.25 -34.50
N TYR A 93 11.09 -5.20 -33.82
CA TYR A 93 9.68 -5.01 -33.49
C TYR A 93 8.77 -5.00 -34.73
N THR A 94 9.14 -4.27 -35.79
CA THR A 94 8.36 -4.17 -37.04
C THR A 94 8.42 -5.40 -37.94
N ALA A 95 9.20 -6.43 -37.58
CA ALA A 95 9.20 -7.72 -38.27
C ALA A 95 8.03 -8.64 -37.85
N HIS A 96 7.34 -8.31 -36.75
CA HIS A 96 6.21 -9.09 -36.21
C HIS A 96 4.85 -8.56 -36.69
N SER A 97 3.83 -9.41 -36.74
CA SER A 97 2.47 -9.01 -37.12
C SER A 97 1.61 -8.68 -35.90
N LYS A 98 1.78 -9.40 -34.79
CA LYS A 98 1.08 -9.19 -33.51
C LYS A 98 2.05 -9.15 -32.35
N VAL A 99 1.92 -8.15 -31.47
CA VAL A 99 2.77 -7.99 -30.29
C VAL A 99 1.92 -7.85 -29.02
N GLY A 100 2.17 -8.72 -28.04
CA GLY A 100 1.60 -8.58 -26.71
C GLY A 100 2.27 -7.45 -25.94
N THR A 101 1.50 -6.51 -25.39
CA THR A 101 2.02 -5.42 -24.57
C THR A 101 1.01 -4.96 -23.51
N LEU A 102 1.40 -4.04 -22.63
CA LEU A 102 0.57 -3.55 -21.53
C LEU A 102 -0.18 -2.28 -21.96
N LEU A 103 -1.30 -2.46 -22.68
CA LEU A 103 -2.05 -1.37 -23.35
C LEU A 103 -2.51 -0.21 -22.45
N LYS A 104 -2.51 -0.40 -21.12
CA LYS A 104 -2.97 0.59 -20.14
C LYS A 104 -1.81 1.37 -19.49
N GLU A 105 -0.56 1.01 -19.79
CA GLU A 105 0.61 1.63 -19.18
C GLU A 105 1.13 2.80 -20.02
N THR A 106 1.23 3.96 -19.38
CA THR A 106 1.85 5.15 -19.95
C THR A 106 3.26 5.33 -19.40
N HIS A 107 4.20 5.53 -20.32
CA HIS A 107 5.62 5.68 -20.05
C HIS A 107 6.03 7.12 -20.29
N THR A 108 6.83 7.67 -19.37
CA THR A 108 7.41 9.01 -19.46
C THR A 108 8.91 8.92 -19.73
N GLY A 109 9.53 10.07 -20.02
CA GLY A 109 10.96 10.17 -20.24
C GLY A 109 11.40 10.23 -21.69
N LYS A 110 12.68 10.59 -21.90
CA LYS A 110 13.23 10.86 -23.23
C LYS A 110 13.17 9.62 -24.14
N LEU A 111 13.55 8.45 -23.61
CA LEU A 111 13.58 7.20 -24.37
C LEU A 111 12.17 6.76 -24.79
N ALA A 112 11.18 6.88 -23.90
CA ALA A 112 9.78 6.59 -24.21
C ALA A 112 9.25 7.51 -25.32
N ALA A 113 9.52 8.83 -25.24
CA ALA A 113 9.11 9.79 -26.28
C ALA A 113 9.80 9.55 -27.63
N GLU A 114 11.07 9.13 -27.63
CA GLU A 114 11.83 8.79 -28.84
C GLU A 114 11.30 7.50 -29.50
N TRP A 115 11.02 6.47 -28.70
CA TRP A 115 10.36 5.24 -29.13
C TRP A 115 8.97 5.52 -29.73
N ASP A 116 8.14 6.28 -29.01
CA ASP A 116 6.81 6.70 -29.45
C ASP A 116 6.83 7.42 -30.80
N LYS A 117 7.84 8.26 -31.03
CA LYS A 117 8.04 8.96 -32.30
C LYS A 117 8.40 7.96 -33.41
N LEU A 118 9.38 7.10 -33.18
CA LEU A 118 9.84 6.10 -34.16
C LEU A 118 8.72 5.12 -34.57
N VAL A 119 7.90 4.67 -33.62
CA VAL A 119 6.73 3.80 -33.91
C VAL A 119 5.63 4.54 -34.69
N LYS A 120 5.48 5.86 -34.50
CA LYS A 120 4.55 6.69 -35.29
C LYS A 120 5.05 6.96 -36.71
N GLU A 121 6.37 7.01 -36.91
CA GLU A 121 7.01 7.23 -38.22
C GLU A 121 7.25 5.93 -39.02
N ALA A 122 7.09 4.75 -38.39
CA ALA A 122 7.25 3.46 -39.02
C ALA A 122 6.15 3.16 -40.07
N ALA A 123 6.56 2.72 -41.26
CA ALA A 123 5.64 2.41 -42.38
C ALA A 123 4.71 1.21 -42.09
N ASN A 124 5.20 0.23 -41.33
CA ASN A 124 4.45 -0.92 -40.84
C ASN A 124 4.53 -0.95 -39.31
N ARG A 125 3.45 -1.36 -38.65
CA ARG A 125 3.40 -1.55 -37.19
C ARG A 125 2.61 -2.82 -36.86
N PRO A 126 3.03 -3.62 -35.86
CA PRO A 126 2.26 -4.77 -35.38
C PRO A 126 0.92 -4.37 -34.77
N ASP A 127 -0.05 -5.27 -34.83
CA ASP A 127 -1.27 -5.19 -34.01
C ASP A 127 -0.93 -5.45 -32.54
N LEU A 128 -1.38 -4.56 -31.64
CA LEU A 128 -1.09 -4.65 -30.22
C LEU A 128 -2.20 -5.41 -29.45
N VAL A 129 -1.80 -6.35 -28.60
CA VAL A 129 -2.70 -7.19 -27.79
C VAL A 129 -2.40 -7.00 -26.30
N ASP A 130 -3.44 -6.90 -25.45
CA ASP A 130 -3.25 -6.73 -24.00
C ASP A 130 -2.74 -8.03 -23.33
N MET A 131 -1.49 -8.01 -22.85
CA MET A 131 -0.90 -9.12 -22.09
C MET A 131 -1.07 -9.00 -20.57
N SER A 132 -1.74 -7.95 -20.06
CA SER A 132 -1.98 -7.74 -18.62
C SER A 132 -2.53 -8.99 -17.88
N PRO A 133 -3.43 -9.81 -18.46
CA PRO A 133 -3.94 -11.03 -17.81
C PRO A 133 -2.90 -12.16 -17.73
N ALA A 134 -2.05 -12.30 -18.74
CA ALA A 134 -0.98 -13.31 -18.77
C ALA A 134 0.17 -12.93 -17.81
N VAL A 135 0.56 -11.65 -17.76
CA VAL A 135 1.56 -11.13 -16.81
C VAL A 135 1.14 -11.40 -15.36
N SER A 136 -0.13 -11.17 -15.03
CA SER A 136 -0.73 -11.55 -13.75
C SER A 136 -0.53 -13.04 -13.45
N ALA A 137 -0.87 -13.93 -14.40
CA ALA A 137 -0.73 -15.37 -14.21
C ALA A 137 0.73 -15.82 -14.03
N PHE A 138 1.70 -15.24 -14.73
CA PHE A 138 3.12 -15.55 -14.54
C PHE A 138 3.62 -15.21 -13.12
N MET A 139 3.08 -14.14 -12.54
CA MET A 139 3.46 -13.60 -11.22
C MET A 139 2.59 -14.11 -10.06
N ALA A 140 1.51 -14.84 -10.33
CA ALA A 140 0.54 -15.23 -9.30
C ALA A 140 1.12 -16.26 -8.32
N VAL A 141 1.72 -17.34 -8.83
CA VAL A 141 2.35 -18.41 -8.04
C VAL A 141 3.75 -17.99 -7.57
N LYS A 142 3.95 -17.95 -6.26
CA LYS A 142 5.19 -17.50 -5.63
C LYS A 142 6.21 -18.64 -5.47
N ASP A 143 7.46 -18.36 -5.77
CA ASP A 143 8.59 -19.24 -5.50
C ASP A 143 9.04 -19.20 -4.01
N GLY A 144 9.99 -20.06 -3.64
CA GLY A 144 10.46 -20.20 -2.26
C GLY A 144 11.28 -19.03 -1.72
N GLU A 145 11.78 -18.13 -2.58
CA GLU A 145 12.42 -16.88 -2.16
C GLU A 145 11.37 -15.78 -2.02
N GLU A 146 10.45 -15.65 -2.98
CA GLU A 146 9.30 -14.73 -2.93
C GLU A 146 8.46 -14.93 -1.67
N LEU A 147 8.15 -16.17 -1.31
CA LEU A 147 7.39 -16.49 -0.09
C LEU A 147 8.12 -16.06 1.19
N LYS A 148 9.46 -16.13 1.23
CA LYS A 148 10.25 -15.63 2.39
C LYS A 148 10.18 -14.11 2.47
N ILE A 149 10.31 -13.42 1.35
CA ILE A 149 10.23 -11.96 1.27
C ILE A 149 8.83 -11.47 1.70
N ILE A 150 7.77 -12.12 1.21
CA ILE A 150 6.38 -11.84 1.63
C ILE A 150 6.17 -12.13 3.12
N GLN A 151 6.75 -13.21 3.66
CA GLN A 151 6.69 -13.48 5.10
C GLN A 151 7.39 -12.39 5.92
N THR A 152 8.52 -11.85 5.46
CA THR A 152 9.19 -10.71 6.11
C THR A 152 8.31 -9.45 6.06
N ALA A 153 7.69 -9.14 4.91
CA ALA A 153 6.71 -8.05 4.80
C ALA A 153 5.52 -8.24 5.76
N ALA A 154 5.02 -9.48 5.91
CA ALA A 154 3.93 -9.80 6.83
C ALA A 154 4.36 -9.71 8.31
N ASN A 155 5.60 -10.11 8.64
CA ASN A 155 6.19 -9.95 9.96
C ASN A 155 6.34 -8.46 10.32
N LEU A 156 6.86 -7.63 9.40
CA LEU A 156 6.94 -6.17 9.56
C LEU A 156 5.55 -5.58 9.84
N THR A 157 4.56 -5.91 9.01
CA THR A 157 3.18 -5.45 9.17
C THR A 157 2.61 -5.84 10.55
N SER A 158 2.82 -7.09 10.97
CA SER A 158 2.32 -7.62 12.25
C SER A 158 3.04 -7.01 13.46
N THR A 159 4.35 -6.77 13.35
CA THR A 159 5.18 -6.15 14.39
C THR A 159 4.74 -4.71 14.64
N LEU A 160 4.53 -3.94 13.57
CA LEU A 160 4.06 -2.56 13.65
C LEU A 160 2.66 -2.49 14.28
N LEU A 161 1.74 -3.38 13.86
CA LEU A 161 0.39 -3.48 14.42
C LEU A 161 0.45 -3.72 15.94
N LYS A 162 1.21 -4.74 16.35
CA LYS A 162 1.27 -5.24 17.73
C LYS A 162 2.05 -4.36 18.70
N HIS A 163 3.08 -3.68 18.22
CA HIS A 163 4.04 -3.00 19.08
C HIS A 163 4.06 -1.48 18.95
N HIS A 164 3.28 -0.94 18.01
CA HIS A 164 3.03 0.49 17.93
C HIS A 164 1.54 0.82 17.78
N VAL A 165 0.87 0.32 16.74
CA VAL A 165 -0.45 0.82 16.33
C VAL A 165 -1.53 0.58 17.39
N ALA A 166 -1.71 -0.66 17.85
CA ALA A 166 -2.72 -0.96 18.86
C ALA A 166 -2.41 -0.31 20.23
N PRO A 167 -1.19 -0.41 20.81
CA PRO A 167 -0.86 0.31 22.04
C PRO A 167 -0.98 1.84 21.93
N ARG A 168 -0.76 2.41 20.74
CA ARG A 168 -0.95 3.84 20.49
C ARG A 168 -2.44 4.19 20.44
N LEU A 169 -3.26 3.34 19.82
CA LEU A 169 -4.72 3.50 19.76
C LEU A 169 -5.34 3.38 21.16
N GLU A 170 -4.98 2.36 21.93
CA GLU A 170 -5.32 2.19 23.35
C GLU A 170 -5.02 3.48 24.13
N SER A 171 -3.77 3.98 24.08
CA SER A 171 -3.38 5.24 24.74
C SER A 171 -4.10 6.49 24.22
N ILE A 172 -4.71 6.47 23.03
CA ILE A 172 -5.52 7.59 22.52
C ILE A 172 -6.93 7.53 23.10
N LEU A 173 -7.48 6.32 23.23
CA LEU A 173 -8.80 6.04 23.81
C LEU A 173 -8.78 6.30 25.32
N ASP A 174 -7.85 5.70 26.06
CA ASP A 174 -7.72 5.82 27.52
C ASP A 174 -7.53 7.25 28.02
N ARG A 175 -6.93 8.11 27.18
CA ARG A 175 -6.60 9.51 27.52
C ARG A 175 -7.50 10.52 26.81
N GLU A 176 -8.54 10.06 26.12
CA GLU A 176 -9.41 10.85 25.22
C GLU A 176 -8.62 11.87 24.37
N SER A 177 -7.46 11.45 23.84
CA SER A 177 -6.51 12.34 23.19
C SER A 177 -7.09 12.91 21.89
N LYS A 178 -6.99 14.22 21.71
CA LYS A 178 -7.37 14.91 20.46
C LYS A 178 -6.25 14.75 19.43
N ILE A 179 -6.49 13.91 18.43
CA ILE A 179 -5.58 13.58 17.33
C ILE A 179 -6.42 13.26 16.09
N SER A 180 -6.01 13.75 14.92
CA SER A 180 -6.69 13.42 13.66
C SER A 180 -6.33 12.01 13.16
N HIS A 181 -7.17 11.43 12.31
CA HIS A 181 -6.83 10.16 11.65
C HIS A 181 -5.52 10.30 10.86
N ALA A 182 -5.39 11.38 10.08
CA ALA A 182 -4.18 11.70 9.31
C ALA A 182 -2.93 11.82 10.21
N HIS A 183 -3.03 12.50 11.35
CA HIS A 183 -1.88 12.64 12.24
C HIS A 183 -1.49 11.32 12.93
N LEU A 184 -2.43 10.41 13.19
CA LEU A 184 -2.08 9.06 13.63
C LEU A 184 -1.46 8.23 12.49
N ALA A 185 -1.91 8.38 11.24
CA ALA A 185 -1.30 7.71 10.09
C ALA A 185 0.17 8.12 9.92
N ALA A 186 0.46 9.42 9.92
CA ALA A 186 1.82 9.95 9.87
C ALA A 186 2.69 9.50 11.07
N GLN A 187 2.11 9.34 12.27
CA GLN A 187 2.81 8.76 13.42
C GLN A 187 3.20 7.29 13.19
N ILE A 188 2.36 6.52 12.50
CA ILE A 188 2.65 5.12 12.15
C ILE A 188 3.76 5.05 11.08
N GLU A 189 3.69 5.88 10.04
CA GLU A 189 4.71 5.97 8.98
C GLU A 189 6.09 6.33 9.54
N SER A 190 6.14 7.30 10.46
CA SER A 190 7.38 7.76 11.11
C SER A 190 8.17 6.67 11.85
N LYS A 191 7.62 5.47 12.03
CA LYS A 191 8.29 4.32 12.66
C LYS A 191 9.24 3.58 11.73
N LEU A 192 9.04 3.70 10.43
CA LEU A 192 9.97 3.17 9.43
C LEU A 192 11.24 4.03 9.32
N GLY A 193 11.12 5.32 9.61
CA GLY A 193 12.20 6.30 9.51
C GLY A 193 11.72 7.58 8.82
N SER A 194 12.61 8.55 8.64
CA SER A 194 12.31 9.77 7.88
C SER A 194 13.59 10.52 7.46
N GLY A 195 13.64 11.00 6.22
CA GLY A 195 14.70 11.87 5.69
C GLY A 195 15.70 11.15 4.79
N GLU A 196 16.47 11.93 4.04
CA GLU A 196 17.51 11.47 3.11
C GLU A 196 18.91 11.86 3.60
N GLY A 197 19.93 11.12 3.19
CA GLY A 197 21.33 11.43 3.50
C GLY A 197 21.72 11.23 4.97
N ASP A 198 22.72 11.97 5.44
CA ASP A 198 23.36 11.77 6.75
C ASP A 198 22.45 12.14 7.95
N ASP A 199 21.41 12.93 7.73
CA ASP A 199 20.41 13.32 8.75
C ASP A 199 19.21 12.34 8.82
N ALA A 200 19.19 11.29 7.99
CA ALA A 200 18.09 10.33 7.93
C ALA A 200 17.90 9.60 9.26
N LYS A 201 16.69 9.71 9.82
CA LYS A 201 16.30 8.92 11.01
C LYS A 201 15.99 7.50 10.56
N GLY A 202 16.82 6.56 10.98
CA GLY A 202 16.56 5.14 10.79
C GLY A 202 15.31 4.62 11.53
N PRO A 203 14.92 3.37 11.26
CA PRO A 203 13.72 2.74 11.82
C PRO A 203 13.73 2.69 13.36
N ASP A 204 12.56 2.81 13.99
CA ASP A 204 12.40 2.82 15.45
C ASP A 204 12.72 1.44 16.05
N THR A 205 14.00 1.23 16.39
CA THR A 205 14.54 -0.05 16.87
C THR A 205 13.83 -0.58 18.12
N LYS A 206 13.14 0.26 18.91
CA LYS A 206 12.35 -0.15 20.08
C LYS A 206 11.06 -0.90 19.71
N ILE A 207 10.58 -0.72 18.47
CA ILE A 207 9.44 -1.45 17.91
C ILE A 207 9.96 -2.69 17.20
N TRP A 208 10.87 -2.51 16.24
CA TRP A 208 11.27 -3.57 15.32
C TRP A 208 12.06 -4.71 15.97
N SER A 209 12.91 -4.42 16.96
CA SER A 209 13.68 -5.47 17.68
C SER A 209 12.82 -6.42 18.54
N LYS A 210 11.51 -6.14 18.71
CA LYS A 210 10.60 -7.02 19.44
C LYS A 210 10.25 -8.30 18.66
N ASP A 211 10.40 -8.30 17.34
CA ASP A 211 10.28 -9.50 16.51
C ASP A 211 11.66 -9.95 16.01
N LYS A 212 12.18 -11.04 16.61
CA LYS A 212 13.48 -11.62 16.26
C LYS A 212 13.56 -12.12 14.81
N ARG A 213 12.42 -12.25 14.11
CA ARG A 213 12.36 -12.58 12.67
C ARG A 213 12.80 -11.41 11.78
N LEU A 214 13.00 -10.23 12.34
CA LEU A 214 13.35 -8.98 11.64
C LEU A 214 14.80 -8.52 11.82
N ASN A 215 15.68 -9.36 12.35
CA ASN A 215 17.08 -8.98 12.61
C ASN A 215 17.87 -8.65 11.32
N ASP A 216 17.63 -9.43 10.25
CA ASP A 216 18.38 -9.34 8.98
C ASP A 216 17.56 -8.60 7.90
N VAL A 217 16.80 -7.57 8.30
CA VAL A 217 15.99 -6.75 7.38
C VAL A 217 16.84 -5.68 6.72
N ASP A 218 16.73 -5.63 5.39
CA ASP A 218 17.28 -4.56 4.56
C ASP A 218 16.31 -3.37 4.54
N TRP A 219 16.52 -2.42 5.45
CA TRP A 219 15.61 -1.30 5.68
C TRP A 219 15.52 -0.32 4.49
N GLN A 220 16.49 -0.31 3.57
CA GLN A 220 16.41 0.48 2.33
C GLN A 220 15.39 -0.11 1.34
N ALA A 221 15.01 -1.37 1.53
CA ALA A 221 14.01 -2.07 0.71
C ALA A 221 12.68 -2.28 1.45
N VAL A 222 12.43 -1.55 2.55
CA VAL A 222 11.16 -1.56 3.29
C VAL A 222 10.41 -0.26 3.04
N GLU A 223 9.14 -0.36 2.66
CA GLU A 223 8.25 0.76 2.35
C GLU A 223 6.83 0.47 2.89
N PHE A 224 5.94 1.44 2.86
CA PHE A 224 4.50 1.19 2.98
C PHE A 224 3.90 0.81 1.61
N CYS A 225 2.88 -0.04 1.60
CA CYS A 225 2.14 -0.37 0.38
C CYS A 225 1.23 0.79 -0.07
N TYR A 226 0.76 1.58 0.90
CA TYR A 226 -0.08 2.76 0.81
C TYR A 226 -0.10 3.42 2.21
N SER A 227 -0.45 4.71 2.31
CA SER A 227 -0.49 5.42 3.61
C SER A 227 -1.50 4.78 4.59
N PRO A 228 -1.19 4.61 5.89
CA PRO A 228 -2.08 3.97 6.84
C PRO A 228 -3.49 4.59 6.90
N ILE A 229 -4.50 3.76 6.67
CA ILE A 229 -5.91 4.15 6.66
C ILE A 229 -6.49 3.95 8.05
N ILE A 230 -7.00 5.03 8.64
CA ILE A 230 -7.64 5.05 9.95
C ILE A 230 -8.98 5.76 9.77
N ILE A 231 -10.06 5.09 10.15
CA ILE A 231 -11.43 5.61 9.96
C ILE A 231 -12.22 5.40 11.25
N SER A 232 -12.99 6.40 11.67
CA SER A 232 -13.99 6.24 12.73
C SER A 232 -15.26 7.00 12.40
N ARG A 233 -16.29 6.93 13.24
CA ARG A 233 -17.60 7.60 13.01
C ARG A 233 -17.53 9.12 12.81
N SER A 234 -16.43 9.75 13.18
CA SER A 234 -16.13 11.17 12.96
C SER A 234 -15.56 11.51 11.57
N SER A 235 -15.08 10.53 10.80
CA SER A 235 -14.50 10.75 9.48
C SER A 235 -15.56 11.22 8.48
N LYS A 236 -15.41 12.41 7.90
CA LYS A 236 -16.36 12.97 6.92
C LYS A 236 -16.55 12.13 5.64
N SER A 237 -15.56 11.31 5.29
CA SER A 237 -15.63 10.32 4.21
C SER A 237 -16.57 9.15 4.51
N GLY A 238 -16.97 8.96 5.77
CA GLY A 238 -17.69 7.78 6.23
C GLY A 238 -16.81 6.53 6.25
N TYR A 239 -17.44 5.36 6.41
CA TYR A 239 -16.74 4.08 6.46
C TYR A 239 -16.46 3.51 5.06
N ASP A 240 -15.45 4.05 4.39
CA ASP A 240 -14.92 3.50 3.14
C ASP A 240 -13.95 2.32 3.42
N LEU A 241 -14.20 1.16 2.82
CA LEU A 241 -13.40 -0.04 3.00
C LEU A 241 -12.33 -0.24 1.90
N ARG A 242 -12.19 0.72 0.98
CA ARG A 242 -11.19 0.66 -0.09
C ARG A 242 -9.78 0.98 0.45
N TYR A 243 -8.77 0.30 -0.09
CA TYR A 243 -7.35 0.61 0.13
C TYR A 243 -6.91 1.95 -0.51
N THR A 244 -7.81 2.62 -1.24
CA THR A 244 -7.64 3.97 -1.80
C THR A 244 -8.41 5.02 -0.98
N ALA A 245 -8.86 4.69 0.23
CA ALA A 245 -9.40 5.67 1.16
C ALA A 245 -8.24 6.41 1.84
N GLU A 246 -8.48 7.63 2.28
CA GLU A 246 -7.48 8.46 2.95
C GLU A 246 -7.91 8.73 4.40
N SER A 247 -6.93 8.79 5.30
CA SER A 247 -7.13 9.16 6.70
C SER A 247 -7.49 10.65 6.79
N THR A 248 -8.66 10.97 7.35
CA THR A 248 -9.18 12.34 7.42
C THR A 248 -8.51 13.21 8.50
N GLU A 249 -8.58 14.54 8.34
CA GLU A 249 -8.16 15.49 9.38
C GLU A 249 -9.18 15.65 10.54
N ASP A 250 -10.27 14.89 10.52
CA ASP A 250 -11.20 14.80 11.63
C ASP A 250 -10.55 14.11 12.84
N ASN A 251 -10.90 14.54 14.06
CA ASN A 251 -10.38 13.88 15.27
C ASN A 251 -10.94 12.46 15.41
N ILE A 252 -10.09 11.52 15.85
CA ILE A 252 -10.49 10.13 16.16
C ILE A 252 -11.61 10.14 17.20
N ALA A 253 -12.69 9.40 16.93
CA ALA A 253 -13.79 9.26 17.88
C ALA A 253 -13.43 8.23 18.97
N HIS A 254 -13.53 8.62 20.24
CA HIS A 254 -13.22 7.75 21.39
C HIS A 254 -14.30 6.70 21.72
N LYS A 255 -15.37 6.61 20.92
CA LYS A 255 -16.46 5.62 21.07
C LYS A 255 -16.96 5.15 19.71
N GLY A 256 -17.47 3.92 19.66
CA GLY A 256 -17.97 3.27 18.44
C GLY A 256 -16.90 2.48 17.72
N VAL A 257 -17.01 2.35 16.39
CA VAL A 257 -16.12 1.52 15.59
C VAL A 257 -14.96 2.34 15.01
N LEU A 258 -13.74 1.81 15.12
CA LEU A 258 -12.52 2.33 14.51
C LEU A 258 -11.95 1.26 13.58
N LEU A 259 -11.71 1.60 12.33
CA LEU A 259 -11.01 0.75 11.37
C LEU A 259 -9.57 1.22 11.23
N VAL A 260 -8.63 0.29 11.19
CA VAL A 260 -7.22 0.55 10.91
C VAL A 260 -6.73 -0.44 9.88
N ALA A 261 -6.15 0.02 8.77
CA ALA A 261 -5.58 -0.83 7.74
C ALA A 261 -4.30 -0.23 7.15
N PHE A 262 -3.25 -1.04 7.05
CA PHE A 262 -1.98 -0.67 6.42
C PHE A 262 -1.25 -1.94 5.95
N GLY A 263 -0.29 -1.78 5.06
CA GLY A 263 0.55 -2.87 4.60
C GLY A 263 2.00 -2.45 4.46
N MET A 264 2.93 -3.34 4.81
CA MET A 264 4.36 -3.15 4.56
C MET A 264 4.76 -3.84 3.26
N ARG A 265 5.62 -3.18 2.49
CA ARG A 265 6.31 -3.73 1.33
C ARG A 265 7.75 -4.05 1.75
N TYR A 266 8.26 -5.21 1.36
CA TYR A 266 9.68 -5.56 1.51
C TYR A 266 10.23 -6.12 0.21
N LYS A 267 11.34 -5.58 -0.30
CA LYS A 267 11.96 -5.93 -1.60
C LYS A 267 10.91 -6.04 -2.72
N SER A 268 10.07 -5.01 -2.80
CA SER A 268 8.92 -4.88 -3.71
C SER A 268 7.68 -5.75 -3.40
N TYR A 269 7.71 -6.74 -2.49
CA TYR A 269 6.52 -7.58 -2.20
C TYR A 269 5.68 -7.06 -1.04
N CYS A 270 4.36 -7.03 -1.24
CA CYS A 270 3.36 -6.50 -0.33
C CYS A 270 2.80 -7.54 0.65
N ALA A 271 2.63 -7.14 1.92
CA ALA A 271 1.72 -7.77 2.86
C ALA A 271 0.80 -6.70 3.49
N ASN A 272 -0.39 -7.09 3.93
CA ASN A 272 -1.45 -6.17 4.32
C ASN A 272 -2.21 -6.66 5.55
N VAL A 273 -2.60 -5.75 6.43
CA VAL A 273 -3.45 -6.04 7.57
C VAL A 273 -4.57 -5.01 7.70
N GLY A 274 -5.73 -5.46 8.14
CA GLY A 274 -6.88 -4.61 8.45
C GLY A 274 -7.58 -5.13 9.68
N ARG A 275 -7.87 -4.24 10.62
CA ARG A 275 -8.51 -4.55 11.91
C ARG A 275 -9.65 -3.59 12.19
N THR A 276 -10.64 -4.13 12.88
CA THR A 276 -11.73 -3.37 13.48
C THR A 276 -11.55 -3.38 14.98
N PHE A 277 -11.48 -2.19 15.58
CA PHE A 277 -11.56 -1.99 17.01
C PHE A 277 -12.94 -1.40 17.34
N ILE A 278 -13.56 -1.82 18.43
CA ILE A 278 -14.90 -1.35 18.83
C ILE A 278 -14.84 -0.93 20.30
N VAL A 279 -15.16 0.33 20.56
CA VAL A 279 -15.21 0.90 21.91
C VAL A 279 -16.67 1.04 22.32
N ASP A 280 -17.00 0.46 23.48
CA ASP A 280 -18.37 0.29 23.99
C ASP A 280 -19.27 -0.48 22.99
N PRO A 281 -18.91 -1.74 22.65
CA PRO A 281 -19.62 -2.52 21.64
C PRO A 281 -21.04 -2.87 22.08
N THR A 282 -22.00 -2.69 21.17
CA THR A 282 -23.32 -3.30 21.33
C THR A 282 -23.28 -4.81 21.10
N PRO A 283 -24.22 -5.60 21.67
CA PRO A 283 -24.28 -7.05 21.45
C PRO A 283 -24.37 -7.44 19.97
N ASP A 284 -25.03 -6.62 19.14
CA ASP A 284 -25.07 -6.83 17.68
C ASP A 284 -23.71 -6.63 17.01
N GLN A 285 -22.94 -5.62 17.41
CA GLN A 285 -21.59 -5.37 16.90
C GLN A 285 -20.62 -6.49 17.30
N GLU A 286 -20.68 -6.96 18.55
CA GLU A 286 -19.90 -8.11 19.01
C GLU A 286 -20.28 -9.38 18.24
N ALA A 287 -21.58 -9.67 18.06
CA ALA A 287 -22.04 -10.83 17.30
C ALA A 287 -21.61 -10.76 15.81
N GLN A 288 -21.66 -9.58 15.20
CA GLN A 288 -21.21 -9.36 13.81
C GLN A 288 -19.69 -9.52 13.67
N TYR A 289 -18.90 -9.04 14.64
CA TYR A 289 -17.45 -9.20 14.63
C TYR A 289 -17.04 -10.67 14.82
N ASN A 290 -17.68 -11.38 15.76
CA ASN A 290 -17.51 -12.83 15.91
C ASN A 290 -17.91 -13.61 14.66
N LEU A 291 -18.95 -13.19 13.94
CA LEU A 291 -19.33 -13.79 12.65
C LEU A 291 -18.23 -13.60 11.59
N LEU A 292 -17.55 -12.45 11.55
CA LEU A 292 -16.40 -12.25 10.65
C LEU A 292 -15.18 -13.12 11.03
N LEU A 293 -14.92 -13.31 12.32
CA LEU A 293 -13.86 -14.24 12.78
C LEU A 293 -14.16 -15.69 12.39
N GLY A 294 -15.39 -16.14 12.59
CA GLY A 294 -15.85 -17.47 12.16
C GLY A 294 -15.75 -17.66 10.65
N LEU A 295 -16.22 -16.67 9.88
CA LEU A 295 -16.15 -16.67 8.41
C LEU A 295 -14.70 -16.69 7.90
N GLN A 296 -13.79 -15.93 8.52
CA GLN A 296 -12.38 -15.97 8.11
C GLN A 296 -11.76 -17.35 8.38
N SER A 297 -12.07 -17.96 9.53
CA SER A 297 -11.59 -19.32 9.87
C SER A 297 -12.12 -20.39 8.90
N GLU A 298 -13.40 -20.29 8.53
CA GLU A 298 -14.03 -21.15 7.52
C GLU A 298 -13.34 -21.00 6.15
N LEU A 299 -13.10 -19.75 5.73
CA LEU A 299 -12.45 -19.46 4.45
C LEU A 299 -10.99 -19.95 4.39
N LEU A 300 -10.25 -19.95 5.50
CA LEU A 300 -8.91 -20.55 5.53
C LEU A 300 -8.92 -22.06 5.29
N SER A 301 -9.99 -22.76 5.69
CA SER A 301 -10.15 -24.19 5.42
C SER A 301 -10.67 -24.46 4.00
N TYR A 302 -11.47 -23.54 3.45
CA TYR A 302 -12.04 -23.64 2.11
C TYR A 302 -11.07 -23.23 0.99
N ILE A 303 -10.29 -22.16 1.19
CA ILE A 303 -9.35 -21.64 0.19
C ILE A 303 -8.13 -22.57 0.12
N LYS A 304 -7.98 -23.22 -1.03
CA LYS A 304 -6.89 -24.14 -1.34
C LYS A 304 -6.67 -24.24 -2.84
N ASP A 305 -5.63 -24.96 -3.24
CA ASP A 305 -5.35 -25.31 -4.64
C ASP A 305 -6.59 -25.89 -5.36
N GLY A 306 -6.85 -25.42 -6.58
CA GLY A 306 -7.96 -25.88 -7.43
C GLY A 306 -9.31 -25.18 -7.22
N VAL A 307 -9.47 -24.31 -6.21
CA VAL A 307 -10.74 -23.60 -5.94
C VAL A 307 -10.83 -22.31 -6.75
N THR A 308 -11.97 -21.99 -7.37
CA THR A 308 -12.12 -20.73 -8.12
C THR A 308 -12.40 -19.52 -7.22
N ALA A 309 -11.94 -18.34 -7.63
CA ALA A 309 -12.18 -17.07 -6.94
C ALA A 309 -13.68 -16.76 -6.73
N LYS A 310 -14.54 -17.22 -7.64
CA LYS A 310 -16.01 -17.14 -7.55
C LYS A 310 -16.55 -18.07 -6.47
N ASP A 311 -16.07 -19.31 -6.40
CA ASP A 311 -16.59 -20.28 -5.43
C ASP A 311 -16.21 -19.88 -3.99
N VAL A 312 -15.02 -19.30 -3.78
CA VAL A 312 -14.64 -18.68 -2.51
C VAL A 312 -15.64 -17.59 -2.10
N TYR A 313 -16.03 -16.72 -3.03
CA TYR A 313 -17.02 -15.67 -2.77
C TYR A 313 -18.42 -16.25 -2.46
N GLN A 314 -18.87 -17.26 -3.20
CA GLN A 314 -20.17 -17.89 -2.99
C GLN A 314 -20.24 -18.69 -1.67
N HIS A 315 -19.14 -19.34 -1.27
CA HIS A 315 -19.04 -20.02 0.03
C HIS A 315 -19.20 -19.02 1.19
N ALA A 316 -18.48 -17.90 1.14
CA ALA A 316 -18.60 -16.84 2.13
C ALA A 316 -20.02 -16.24 2.20
N LEU A 317 -20.62 -15.95 1.04
CA LEU A 317 -21.97 -15.40 0.96
C LEU A 317 -23.00 -16.39 1.52
N SER A 318 -22.83 -17.69 1.26
CA SER A 318 -23.70 -18.75 1.79
C SER A 318 -23.57 -18.88 3.30
N TYR A 319 -22.35 -18.81 3.84
CA TYR A 319 -22.09 -18.81 5.28
C TYR A 319 -22.77 -17.61 5.99
N VAL A 320 -22.66 -16.40 5.42
CA VAL A 320 -23.35 -15.21 5.96
C VAL A 320 -24.87 -15.38 5.92
N LYS A 321 -25.42 -15.92 4.83
CA LYS A 321 -26.85 -16.22 4.68
C LYS A 321 -27.36 -17.22 5.71
N GLU A 322 -26.61 -18.29 5.94
CA GLU A 322 -26.99 -19.32 6.91
C GLU A 322 -27.00 -18.78 8.35
N LYS A 323 -25.98 -17.99 8.73
CA LYS A 323 -25.82 -17.53 10.12
C LYS A 323 -26.63 -16.26 10.45
N LYS A 324 -26.72 -15.28 9.54
CA LYS A 324 -27.45 -14.02 9.78
C LYS A 324 -27.90 -13.37 8.45
N PRO A 325 -29.02 -13.84 7.85
CA PRO A 325 -29.50 -13.40 6.53
C PRO A 325 -29.60 -11.88 6.34
N ASP A 326 -30.00 -11.14 7.38
CA ASP A 326 -30.19 -9.69 7.34
C ASP A 326 -28.93 -8.89 6.94
N LEU A 327 -27.74 -9.49 7.11
CA LEU A 327 -26.44 -8.91 6.77
C LEU A 327 -26.02 -9.14 5.32
N GLU A 328 -26.72 -9.95 4.52
CA GLU A 328 -26.39 -10.22 3.11
C GLU A 328 -26.16 -8.91 2.34
N LYS A 329 -27.12 -7.99 2.42
CA LYS A 329 -27.09 -6.69 1.72
C LYS A 329 -25.94 -5.77 2.15
N ASN A 330 -25.37 -6.03 3.33
CA ASN A 330 -24.28 -5.27 3.92
C ASN A 330 -22.91 -5.89 3.63
N PHE A 331 -22.87 -7.14 3.18
CA PHE A 331 -21.63 -7.87 2.93
C PHE A 331 -20.80 -7.27 1.78
N VAL A 332 -19.47 -7.37 1.88
CA VAL A 332 -18.55 -6.85 0.87
C VAL A 332 -18.73 -7.50 -0.51
N LYS A 333 -18.54 -6.73 -1.58
CA LYS A 333 -18.73 -7.16 -2.98
C LYS A 333 -17.59 -8.03 -3.53
N ASN A 334 -16.48 -8.13 -2.80
CA ASN A 334 -15.34 -8.99 -3.06
C ASN A 334 -14.64 -9.29 -1.73
N LEU A 335 -13.87 -10.37 -1.65
CA LEU A 335 -13.12 -10.77 -0.45
C LEU A 335 -11.64 -10.37 -0.52
N GLY A 336 -11.33 -9.29 -1.24
CA GLY A 336 -9.96 -8.91 -1.59
C GLY A 336 -9.45 -9.63 -2.84
N PHE A 337 -8.13 -9.81 -2.93
CA PHE A 337 -7.44 -10.00 -4.20
C PHE A 337 -6.07 -10.69 -4.06
N GLY A 338 -5.57 -11.26 -5.16
CA GLY A 338 -4.16 -11.65 -5.27
C GLY A 338 -3.21 -10.47 -5.00
N THR A 339 -2.14 -10.75 -4.25
CA THR A 339 -1.09 -9.79 -3.87
C THR A 339 0.30 -10.38 -4.15
N GLY A 340 1.30 -9.53 -4.29
CA GLY A 340 2.68 -9.92 -4.53
C GLY A 340 3.53 -8.67 -4.71
N VAL A 341 4.19 -8.56 -5.87
CA VAL A 341 4.89 -7.33 -6.28
C VAL A 341 3.88 -6.19 -6.47
N GLU A 342 2.81 -6.45 -7.24
CA GLU A 342 1.61 -5.62 -7.21
C GLU A 342 0.89 -5.78 -5.86
N PHE A 343 0.47 -4.66 -5.25
CA PHE A 343 -0.37 -4.70 -4.06
C PHE A 343 -1.73 -5.36 -4.35
N ARG A 344 -2.32 -5.05 -5.52
CA ARG A 344 -3.61 -5.58 -5.97
C ARG A 344 -3.53 -6.08 -7.40
N ASP A 345 -3.51 -7.40 -7.56
CA ASP A 345 -3.77 -8.01 -8.86
C ASP A 345 -5.27 -8.08 -9.13
N SER A 346 -5.74 -7.24 -10.05
CA SER A 346 -7.16 -7.20 -10.46
C SER A 346 -7.67 -8.49 -11.11
N SER A 347 -6.78 -9.34 -11.63
CA SER A 347 -7.13 -10.58 -12.33
C SER A 347 -7.51 -11.70 -11.34
N TYR A 348 -6.97 -11.65 -10.12
CA TYR A 348 -7.26 -12.58 -9.02
C TYR A 348 -8.14 -11.92 -7.93
N LEU A 349 -9.11 -11.11 -8.34
CA LEU A 349 -10.12 -10.52 -7.44
C LEU A 349 -11.14 -11.59 -6.98
N LEU A 350 -11.24 -11.85 -5.67
CA LEU A 350 -12.17 -12.82 -5.08
C LEU A 350 -13.61 -12.28 -5.11
N SER A 351 -14.36 -12.58 -6.18
CA SER A 351 -15.68 -12.00 -6.43
C SER A 351 -16.60 -12.97 -7.19
N ALA A 352 -17.91 -12.77 -7.06
CA ALA A 352 -18.96 -13.62 -7.65
C ALA A 352 -18.88 -13.88 -9.18
N LYS A 353 -18.03 -13.16 -9.90
CA LYS A 353 -17.87 -13.24 -11.36
C LYS A 353 -16.52 -13.83 -11.82
N ASN A 354 -15.52 -13.96 -10.95
CA ASN A 354 -14.16 -14.33 -11.36
C ASN A 354 -13.96 -15.84 -11.33
N THR A 355 -13.77 -16.47 -12.48
CA THR A 355 -13.59 -17.92 -12.61
C THR A 355 -12.15 -18.41 -12.47
N ARG A 356 -11.16 -17.51 -12.28
CA ARG A 356 -9.76 -17.94 -12.12
C ARG A 356 -9.58 -18.91 -10.94
N VAL A 357 -8.79 -19.95 -11.19
CA VAL A 357 -8.43 -20.99 -10.23
C VAL A 357 -7.29 -20.49 -9.33
N LEU A 358 -7.47 -20.61 -8.02
CA LEU A 358 -6.40 -20.36 -7.05
C LEU A 358 -5.45 -21.56 -7.05
N LYS A 359 -4.14 -21.30 -7.13
CA LYS A 359 -3.09 -22.31 -7.17
C LYS A 359 -2.26 -22.29 -5.88
N GLU A 360 -1.70 -23.42 -5.48
CA GLU A 360 -0.78 -23.49 -4.33
C GLU A 360 0.35 -22.45 -4.48
N ASN A 361 0.76 -21.85 -3.36
CA ASN A 361 1.74 -20.75 -3.28
C ASN A 361 1.31 -19.42 -3.92
N MET A 362 0.05 -19.25 -4.35
CA MET A 362 -0.50 -17.91 -4.49
C MET A 362 -0.62 -17.21 -3.14
N THR A 363 -0.49 -15.88 -3.14
CA THR A 363 -0.68 -15.02 -1.97
C THR A 363 -1.84 -14.07 -2.19
N VAL A 364 -2.73 -13.97 -1.21
CA VAL A 364 -4.00 -13.25 -1.31
C VAL A 364 -4.14 -12.32 -0.12
N ASN A 365 -4.57 -11.09 -0.38
CA ASN A 365 -5.04 -10.14 0.62
C ASN A 365 -6.51 -10.47 0.91
N LEU A 366 -6.80 -11.28 1.93
CA LEU A 366 -8.15 -11.76 2.24
C LEU A 366 -8.86 -10.76 3.16
N GLY A 367 -9.90 -10.09 2.65
CA GLY A 367 -10.71 -9.14 3.41
C GLY A 367 -12.16 -9.59 3.56
N VAL A 368 -12.63 -9.76 4.80
CA VAL A 368 -14.05 -10.05 5.13
C VAL A 368 -14.66 -8.88 5.89
N GLY A 369 -15.89 -8.49 5.54
CA GLY A 369 -16.49 -7.32 6.16
C GLY A 369 -17.96 -7.05 5.84
N PHE A 370 -18.51 -6.09 6.59
CA PHE A 370 -19.84 -5.54 6.43
C PHE A 370 -19.77 -4.02 6.36
N SER A 371 -20.55 -3.41 5.47
CA SER A 371 -20.58 -1.96 5.22
C SER A 371 -22.02 -1.43 5.25
N GLY A 372 -22.22 -0.16 5.62
CA GLY A 372 -23.55 0.45 5.69
C GLY A 372 -24.45 -0.12 6.80
N LEU A 373 -23.85 -0.60 7.89
CA LEU A 373 -24.57 -0.99 9.11
C LEU A 373 -24.98 0.26 9.88
N LYS A 374 -25.99 0.15 10.77
CA LYS A 374 -26.52 1.29 11.55
C LYS A 374 -26.71 0.95 13.01
N VAL A 375 -26.28 1.83 13.91
CA VAL A 375 -26.53 1.76 15.36
C VAL A 375 -27.06 3.10 15.85
N LYS A 376 -28.27 3.12 16.43
CA LYS A 376 -28.95 4.35 16.91
C LYS A 376 -29.05 5.50 15.90
N GLY A 377 -28.94 5.20 14.59
CA GLY A 377 -28.95 6.19 13.51
C GLY A 377 -27.58 6.60 12.98
N GLU A 378 -26.49 6.23 13.67
CA GLU A 378 -25.11 6.39 13.19
C GLU A 378 -24.71 5.20 12.31
N ASP A 379 -24.00 5.48 11.21
CA ASP A 379 -23.51 4.45 10.29
C ASP A 379 -22.19 3.84 10.80
N TYR A 380 -21.97 2.55 10.55
CA TYR A 380 -20.68 1.89 10.78
C TYR A 380 -20.39 0.77 9.77
N ALA A 381 -19.15 0.30 9.78
CA ALA A 381 -18.70 -0.87 9.03
C ALA A 381 -17.76 -1.71 9.90
N LEU A 382 -17.61 -2.99 9.57
CA LEU A 382 -16.65 -3.91 10.18
C LEU A 382 -15.80 -4.51 9.05
N HIS A 383 -14.49 -4.58 9.22
CA HIS A 383 -13.56 -5.13 8.24
C HIS A 383 -12.38 -5.83 8.93
N LEU A 384 -12.11 -7.06 8.51
CA LEU A 384 -10.99 -7.88 8.98
C LEU A 384 -10.22 -8.35 7.74
N VAL A 385 -8.94 -8.00 7.68
CA VAL A 385 -8.09 -8.24 6.51
C VAL A 385 -6.75 -8.84 6.94
N ASP A 386 -6.33 -9.92 6.28
CA ASP A 386 -5.03 -10.58 6.50
C ASP A 386 -4.41 -11.03 5.17
N THR A 387 -3.08 -10.97 5.04
CA THR A 387 -2.37 -11.70 3.97
C THR A 387 -2.41 -13.19 4.28
N ILE A 388 -2.83 -14.00 3.30
CA ILE A 388 -2.81 -15.46 3.35
C ILE A 388 -1.95 -16.04 2.21
N ARG A 389 -1.40 -17.23 2.42
CA ARG A 389 -0.84 -18.11 1.39
C ARG A 389 -1.83 -19.23 1.10
N VAL A 390 -2.08 -19.52 -0.17
CA VAL A 390 -2.84 -20.68 -0.63
C VAL A 390 -1.98 -21.93 -0.51
N GLY A 391 -2.49 -22.95 0.17
CA GLY A 391 -1.87 -24.28 0.27
C GLY A 391 -2.74 -25.36 -0.37
N SER A 392 -2.18 -26.55 -0.54
CA SER A 392 -2.87 -27.74 -1.08
C SER A 392 -4.08 -28.20 -0.26
N ASN A 393 -4.03 -28.09 1.08
CA ASN A 393 -5.10 -28.56 1.97
C ASN A 393 -5.80 -27.44 2.77
N GLY A 394 -5.60 -26.19 2.38
CA GLY A 394 -6.09 -25.01 3.09
C GLY A 394 -5.06 -23.87 3.05
N SER A 395 -5.46 -22.71 3.53
CA SER A 395 -4.66 -21.48 3.53
C SER A 395 -4.06 -21.17 4.91
N SER A 396 -2.83 -20.67 4.91
CA SER A 396 -2.15 -20.18 6.12
C SER A 396 -2.10 -18.65 6.14
N ILE A 397 -2.45 -18.04 7.27
CA ILE A 397 -2.25 -16.61 7.51
C ILE A 397 -0.75 -16.30 7.63
N LEU A 398 -0.32 -15.20 7.02
CA LEU A 398 1.04 -14.66 7.16
C LEU A 398 1.09 -13.47 8.13
N THR A 399 0.02 -12.67 8.22
CA THR A 399 -0.11 -11.52 9.14
C THR A 399 -0.75 -11.92 10.47
N GLU A 400 0.09 -12.19 11.47
CA GLU A 400 -0.34 -12.75 12.75
C GLU A 400 -0.80 -11.70 13.77
N GLY A 401 -1.87 -12.02 14.51
CA GLY A 401 -2.21 -11.36 15.78
C GLY A 401 -3.30 -10.27 15.75
N LEU A 402 -3.61 -9.78 16.95
CA LEU A 402 -4.56 -8.70 17.28
C LEU A 402 -5.86 -8.74 16.49
N LYS A 403 -6.64 -9.80 16.69
CA LYS A 403 -8.00 -9.92 16.14
C LYS A 403 -8.98 -10.65 17.04
N SER A 404 -8.52 -11.20 18.18
CA SER A 404 -9.47 -11.76 19.14
C SER A 404 -10.34 -10.66 19.72
N THR A 405 -11.52 -11.00 20.22
CA THR A 405 -12.40 -10.02 20.89
C THR A 405 -11.71 -9.32 22.05
N LYS A 406 -10.77 -9.98 22.75
CA LYS A 406 -9.97 -9.38 23.83
C LYS A 406 -8.99 -8.31 23.35
N ASP A 407 -8.55 -8.39 22.10
CA ASP A 407 -7.60 -7.44 21.49
C ASP A 407 -8.29 -6.24 20.84
N THR A 408 -9.60 -6.35 20.58
CA THR A 408 -10.32 -5.46 19.65
C THR A 408 -11.60 -4.86 20.22
N LEU A 409 -12.18 -5.44 21.28
CA LEU A 409 -13.36 -4.92 21.95
C LEU A 409 -12.95 -4.23 23.26
N PHE A 410 -13.09 -2.92 23.31
CA PHE A 410 -12.80 -2.11 24.49
C PHE A 410 -14.10 -1.78 25.23
N PHE A 411 -14.19 -2.19 26.49
CA PHE A 411 -15.33 -1.89 27.35
C PHE A 411 -14.95 -0.74 28.27
N LEU A 412 -15.64 0.39 28.12
CA LEU A 412 -15.49 1.51 29.04
C LEU A 412 -16.13 1.11 30.37
N THR A 413 -15.33 0.89 31.40
CA THR A 413 -15.85 0.89 32.77
C THR A 413 -16.48 2.25 33.04
N PRO A 414 -17.75 2.35 33.46
CA PRO A 414 -18.27 3.60 33.97
C PRO A 414 -17.40 3.99 35.16
N GLU A 415 -16.90 5.22 35.19
CA GLU A 415 -16.21 5.75 36.36
C GLU A 415 -17.17 5.66 37.55
N SER A 416 -16.84 4.80 38.51
CA SER A 416 -17.50 4.78 39.81
C SER A 416 -17.11 6.08 40.52
N GLU A 417 -18.05 7.02 40.59
CA GLU A 417 -17.92 8.21 41.42
C GLU A 417 -17.52 7.78 42.86
N ASP A 418 -16.34 8.21 43.30
CA ASP A 418 -15.81 8.07 44.68
C ASP A 418 -15.79 6.65 45.31
N GLU A 419 -14.92 5.74 44.84
CA GLU A 419 -14.33 4.72 45.75
C GLU A 419 -13.12 5.29 46.51
N LYS A 420 -13.40 6.15 47.49
CA LYS A 420 -12.49 6.29 48.65
C LYS A 420 -12.56 4.99 49.46
N PRO A 421 -11.44 4.41 49.91
CA PRO A 421 -11.44 3.11 50.58
C PRO A 421 -12.17 3.20 51.93
N GLN A 422 -13.43 2.76 51.97
CA GLN A 422 -14.17 2.62 53.23
C GLN A 422 -13.68 1.40 53.99
N LYS A 423 -13.30 1.61 55.26
CA LYS A 423 -13.07 0.51 56.21
C LYS A 423 -14.37 -0.26 56.42
N SER A 424 -14.26 -1.58 56.50
CA SER A 424 -15.38 -2.47 56.76
C SER A 424 -15.88 -2.36 58.21
N GLU A 425 -17.12 -1.94 58.41
CA GLU A 425 -17.86 -2.12 59.67
C GLU A 425 -19.07 -3.05 59.50
N ARG A 426 -19.48 -3.68 60.60
CA ARG A 426 -20.37 -4.88 60.61
C ARG A 426 -21.86 -4.52 60.53
N LYS A 427 -22.65 -5.41 59.92
CA LYS A 427 -24.12 -5.31 59.77
C LYS A 427 -24.90 -5.63 61.06
N ALA A 428 -26.03 -4.93 61.26
CA ALA A 428 -27.31 -5.41 61.85
C ALA A 428 -28.48 -4.45 61.41
N PRO A 429 -29.78 -4.69 61.67
CA PRO A 429 -30.70 -5.09 60.58
C PRO A 429 -32.00 -4.26 60.32
N VAL A 430 -32.65 -4.63 59.20
CA VAL A 430 -33.87 -4.23 58.45
C VAL A 430 -35.17 -3.81 59.21
N GLN A 431 -36.00 -2.92 58.61
CA GLN A 431 -37.51 -2.93 58.41
C GLN A 431 -38.01 -1.55 57.80
N PRO A 432 -39.22 -1.38 57.18
CA PRO A 432 -39.38 -0.79 55.83
C PRO A 432 -40.55 0.22 55.58
N ARG A 433 -40.86 0.52 54.28
CA ARG A 433 -42.02 1.27 53.67
C ARG A 433 -41.77 2.76 53.28
N ALA A 434 -42.38 3.39 52.25
CA ALA A 434 -43.30 2.96 51.16
C ALA A 434 -43.36 3.96 49.96
N ASN A 435 -43.90 3.48 48.81
CA ASN A 435 -44.59 4.14 47.68
C ASN A 435 -44.37 5.61 47.26
N GLY A 436 -44.18 5.84 45.95
CA GLY A 436 -44.53 7.11 45.27
C GLY A 436 -44.11 7.23 43.79
N THR A 437 -45.06 7.19 42.85
CA THR A 437 -44.93 7.59 41.42
C THR A 437 -46.28 8.23 40.98
N PRO A 438 -46.51 8.73 39.74
CA PRO A 438 -45.64 9.16 38.62
C PRO A 438 -46.01 10.58 38.08
N ALA A 439 -45.48 11.03 36.93
CA ALA A 439 -46.32 11.43 35.75
C ALA A 439 -45.60 12.14 34.57
N LYS A 440 -45.95 11.71 33.34
CA LYS A 440 -46.13 12.43 32.04
C LYS A 440 -45.03 13.38 31.49
N LYS A 441 -44.51 13.22 30.26
CA LYS A 441 -45.11 13.18 28.88
C LYS A 441 -45.59 14.53 28.32
N THR A 442 -44.97 14.96 27.21
CA THR A 442 -45.53 15.54 25.94
C THR A 442 -44.41 16.32 25.21
N ALA A 443 -44.46 16.74 23.94
CA ALA A 443 -44.95 16.20 22.65
C ALA A 443 -44.64 17.30 21.59
N GLY A 444 -44.27 16.99 20.33
CA GLY A 444 -44.00 18.08 19.35
C GLY A 444 -43.64 17.68 17.92
N THR A 445 -44.32 18.26 16.94
CA THR A 445 -44.19 18.02 15.48
C THR A 445 -44.78 19.25 14.72
N LYS A 446 -44.76 19.42 13.38
CA LYS A 446 -44.65 18.48 12.24
C LYS A 446 -44.18 19.23 10.96
N VAL A 447 -43.17 18.71 10.24
CA VAL A 447 -42.86 18.95 8.79
C VAL A 447 -42.57 20.39 8.28
N LEU A 448 -41.57 20.53 7.39
CA LEU A 448 -41.84 20.81 5.97
C LEU A 448 -40.71 20.29 5.05
N ARG A 449 -41.06 19.84 3.83
CA ARG A 449 -40.14 19.39 2.76
C ARG A 449 -40.07 20.48 1.68
N THR A 450 -39.03 20.48 0.82
CA THR A 450 -39.14 20.42 -0.67
C THR A 450 -37.76 20.22 -1.33
N ASN A 451 -37.78 19.66 -2.54
CA ASN A 451 -36.65 19.14 -3.35
C ASN A 451 -35.57 20.15 -3.76
N ARG A 452 -34.35 19.64 -3.99
CA ARG A 452 -33.41 20.17 -5.01
C ARG A 452 -32.63 19.02 -5.66
N ARG A 453 -32.85 18.77 -6.95
CA ARG A 453 -32.20 17.69 -7.75
C ARG A 453 -31.50 18.19 -9.02
N ALA A 454 -31.30 19.50 -9.14
CA ALA A 454 -30.77 20.16 -10.34
C ALA A 454 -29.78 21.29 -9.99
N ALA A 455 -28.95 21.10 -8.95
CA ALA A 455 -27.99 22.11 -8.49
C ALA A 455 -26.66 21.51 -7.98
N ALA A 456 -26.37 20.25 -8.33
CA ALA A 456 -25.08 19.63 -8.03
C ALA A 456 -24.03 20.02 -9.09
N ASP A 457 -24.39 19.96 -10.37
CA ASP A 457 -23.42 20.01 -11.47
C ASP A 457 -22.78 21.40 -11.68
N GLU A 458 -23.52 22.50 -11.50
CA GLU A 458 -22.96 23.87 -11.57
C GLU A 458 -22.01 24.19 -10.40
N VAL A 459 -22.21 23.57 -9.24
CA VAL A 459 -21.36 23.77 -8.05
C VAL A 459 -20.03 23.04 -8.20
N HIS A 460 -20.00 21.88 -8.86
CA HIS A 460 -18.77 21.13 -9.09
C HIS A 460 -17.76 21.85 -9.98
N GLN A 461 -18.19 22.54 -11.04
CA GLN A 461 -17.26 23.30 -11.91
C GLN A 461 -16.75 24.58 -11.26
N THR A 462 -17.60 25.29 -10.50
CA THR A 462 -17.22 26.56 -9.85
C THR A 462 -16.36 26.38 -8.60
N ALA A 463 -16.39 25.22 -7.95
CA ALA A 463 -15.49 24.90 -6.83
C ALA A 463 -14.07 24.55 -7.30
N ALA A 464 -13.93 23.77 -8.38
CA ALA A 464 -12.63 23.37 -8.93
C ALA A 464 -11.82 24.58 -9.46
N ALA A 465 -12.47 25.52 -10.14
CA ALA A 465 -11.83 26.75 -10.61
C ALA A 465 -11.27 27.60 -9.45
N LYS A 466 -12.04 27.74 -8.36
CA LYS A 466 -11.62 28.48 -7.15
C LYS A 466 -10.47 27.81 -6.40
N LEU A 467 -10.41 26.48 -6.41
CA LEU A 467 -9.29 25.72 -5.86
C LEU A 467 -8.00 25.96 -6.65
N ALA A 468 -8.07 25.94 -7.98
CA ALA A 468 -6.91 26.20 -8.84
C ALA A 468 -6.40 27.66 -8.73
N GLU A 469 -7.32 28.63 -8.69
CA GLU A 469 -6.98 30.06 -8.52
C GLU A 469 -6.34 30.33 -7.15
N HIS A 470 -6.89 29.73 -6.07
CA HIS A 470 -6.33 29.86 -4.74
C HIS A 470 -4.97 29.16 -4.57
N GLN A 471 -4.77 27.98 -5.16
CA GLN A 471 -3.45 27.31 -5.16
C GLN A 471 -2.40 28.15 -5.92
N LYS A 472 -2.79 28.80 -7.02
CA LYS A 472 -1.90 29.70 -7.76
C LYS A 472 -1.52 30.93 -6.91
N GLU A 473 -2.49 31.56 -6.24
CA GLU A 473 -2.24 32.69 -5.33
C GLU A 473 -1.34 32.30 -4.15
N LEU A 474 -1.51 31.09 -3.59
CA LEU A 474 -0.64 30.56 -2.54
C LEU A 474 0.81 30.37 -3.04
N HIS A 475 0.97 29.85 -4.26
CA HIS A 475 2.27 29.62 -4.87
C HIS A 475 3.00 30.93 -5.20
N GLU A 476 2.27 31.94 -5.71
CA GLU A 476 2.81 33.28 -5.94
C GLU A 476 3.22 33.97 -4.61
N LYS A 477 2.45 33.79 -3.52
CA LYS A 477 2.84 34.28 -2.19
C LYS A 477 4.08 33.58 -1.63
N LEU A 478 4.17 32.24 -1.74
CA LEU A 478 5.35 31.49 -1.32
C LEU A 478 6.60 31.90 -2.11
N GLN A 479 6.45 32.13 -3.42
CA GLN A 479 7.54 32.54 -4.28
C GLN A 479 7.97 34.00 -4.02
N ALA A 480 7.02 34.89 -3.73
CA ALA A 480 7.29 36.27 -3.30
C ALA A 480 7.96 36.33 -1.92
N GLU A 481 7.51 35.53 -0.94
CA GLU A 481 8.18 35.39 0.35
C GLU A 481 9.59 34.81 0.23
N GLY A 482 9.79 33.82 -0.65
CA GLY A 482 11.11 33.29 -0.98
C GLY A 482 12.02 34.38 -1.54
N LEU A 483 11.57 35.08 -2.58
CA LEU A 483 12.29 36.20 -3.17
C LEU A 483 12.61 37.30 -2.15
N ALA A 484 11.66 37.68 -1.28
CA ALA A 484 11.89 38.67 -0.23
C ALA A 484 12.94 38.21 0.80
N LYS A 485 12.89 36.93 1.22
CA LYS A 485 13.87 36.32 2.15
C LYS A 485 15.27 36.20 1.53
N PHE A 486 15.39 36.17 0.20
CA PHE A 486 16.67 36.06 -0.51
C PHE A 486 17.12 37.35 -1.24
N SER A 487 16.33 38.43 -1.23
CA SER A 487 16.69 39.71 -1.85
C SER A 487 17.48 40.68 -0.96
N GLU A 488 17.54 40.43 0.36
CA GLU A 488 18.21 41.33 1.32
C GLU A 488 19.67 40.98 1.67
N GLU A 489 20.35 40.12 0.91
CA GLU A 489 21.83 40.08 0.88
C GLU A 489 22.37 40.85 -0.35
N GLY A 490 22.03 42.14 -0.44
CA GLY A 490 22.20 42.94 -1.66
C GLY A 490 22.60 44.42 -1.49
N LYS A 491 22.94 44.90 -0.29
CA LYS A 491 23.63 46.19 -0.04
C LYS A 491 24.05 46.33 1.42
N GLY A 492 25.32 46.62 1.67
CA GLY A 492 25.85 46.79 3.03
C GLY A 492 25.77 48.24 3.53
N THR A 493 25.38 48.41 4.80
CA THR A 493 25.82 49.52 5.66
C THR A 493 25.82 49.10 7.13
N SER A 494 26.83 49.57 7.86
CA SER A 494 27.22 49.25 9.24
C SER A 494 26.10 49.13 10.31
N GLY A 495 26.07 48.02 11.05
CA GLY A 495 25.26 47.85 12.27
C GLY A 495 25.46 46.47 12.90
N LYS A 496 25.65 46.39 14.23
CA LYS A 496 26.04 45.18 14.98
C LYS A 496 25.02 44.02 14.96
N GLU A 497 25.59 42.81 15.11
CA GLU A 497 25.00 41.54 15.61
C GLU A 497 24.12 40.67 14.67
N GLY A 498 24.74 39.59 14.18
CA GLY A 498 24.11 38.44 13.52
C GLY A 498 25.18 37.39 13.15
N LYS A 499 24.99 36.11 13.48
CA LYS A 499 26.02 35.07 13.24
C LYS A 499 26.05 34.64 11.76
N GLY A 500 26.97 35.21 10.99
CA GLY A 500 27.21 34.80 9.60
C GLY A 500 27.82 33.39 9.46
N TRP A 501 27.36 32.66 8.44
CA TRP A 501 27.83 31.32 8.07
C TRP A 501 29.30 31.35 7.62
N LYS A 502 30.17 30.59 8.30
CA LYS A 502 31.58 30.43 7.89
C LYS A 502 31.72 29.19 7.00
N LYS A 503 32.17 29.39 5.77
CA LYS A 503 32.56 28.31 4.85
C LYS A 503 33.68 27.49 5.51
N PHE A 504 33.39 26.23 5.84
CA PHE A 504 34.34 25.33 6.49
C PHE A 504 35.44 24.93 5.50
N GLN A 505 36.70 25.09 5.90
CA GLN A 505 37.87 24.74 5.09
C GLN A 505 38.73 23.77 5.90
N SER A 506 38.57 22.47 5.64
CA SER A 506 39.03 21.41 6.54
C SER A 506 40.55 21.34 6.75
N TYR A 507 41.34 21.82 5.78
CA TYR A 507 42.80 21.92 5.88
C TYR A 507 43.29 23.25 5.31
N LYS A 508 44.26 23.88 6.00
CA LYS A 508 44.87 25.16 5.58
C LYS A 508 46.28 24.93 5.05
N GLY A 509 46.38 24.73 3.73
CA GLY A 509 47.66 24.50 3.03
C GLY A 509 48.15 23.05 3.12
N GLU A 510 49.12 22.70 2.27
CA GLU A 510 49.60 21.31 2.11
C GLU A 510 50.21 20.72 3.38
N GLY A 511 50.86 21.54 4.22
CA GLY A 511 51.44 21.10 5.50
C GLY A 511 50.43 20.72 6.59
N ALA A 512 49.13 20.88 6.35
CA ALA A 512 48.06 20.46 7.27
C ALA A 512 47.43 19.10 6.89
N LEU A 513 47.90 18.45 5.81
CA LEU A 513 47.39 17.16 5.35
C LEU A 513 47.92 16.00 6.23
N PRO A 514 47.11 14.96 6.49
CA PRO A 514 47.59 13.75 7.16
C PRO A 514 48.75 13.07 6.39
N PRO A 515 49.75 12.47 7.08
CA PRO A 515 50.94 11.91 6.44
C PRO A 515 50.66 10.72 5.50
N ASP A 516 49.47 10.11 5.56
CA ASP A 516 49.06 9.03 4.67
C ASP A 516 48.46 9.51 3.33
N VAL A 517 48.29 10.82 3.11
CA VAL A 517 47.71 11.36 1.86
C VAL A 517 48.57 11.02 0.62
N ASP A 518 49.89 10.92 0.75
CA ASP A 518 50.75 10.47 -0.36
C ASP A 518 50.52 9.01 -0.76
N LYS A 519 50.01 8.15 0.14
CA LYS A 519 49.63 6.76 -0.19
C LYS A 519 48.33 6.68 -0.99
N LEU A 520 47.55 7.76 -1.05
CA LEU A 520 46.29 7.87 -1.80
C LEU A 520 46.46 8.58 -3.15
N ARG A 521 47.68 8.97 -3.54
CA ARG A 521 47.99 9.43 -4.89
C ARG A 521 47.96 8.26 -5.88
N ALA A 522 46.78 7.98 -6.42
CA ALA A 522 46.63 7.09 -7.57
C ALA A 522 47.37 7.69 -8.78
N SER A 523 48.49 7.07 -9.16
CA SER A 523 49.19 7.40 -10.40
C SER A 523 48.38 6.91 -11.59
N CYS A 524 47.80 7.85 -12.34
CA CYS A 524 47.12 7.54 -13.60
C CYS A 524 48.15 7.21 -14.69
N ALA A 525 48.70 6.00 -14.64
CA ALA A 525 49.51 5.44 -15.72
C ALA A 525 48.58 5.09 -16.90
N LEU A 526 48.50 5.98 -17.89
CA LEU A 526 47.85 5.71 -19.17
C LEU A 526 48.66 4.63 -19.93
N PRO A 527 48.10 3.45 -20.24
CA PRO A 527 48.68 2.58 -21.25
C PRO A 527 48.32 3.14 -22.63
N LEU A 528 49.17 4.02 -23.17
CA LEU A 528 49.16 4.29 -24.61
C LEU A 528 49.52 2.99 -25.35
N SER A 529 48.54 2.37 -26.02
CA SER A 529 48.81 1.41 -27.07
C SER A 529 47.91 1.67 -28.29
N PHE A 530 48.32 2.66 -29.08
CA PHE A 530 47.96 2.67 -30.50
C PHE A 530 48.57 1.42 -31.15
N ARG A 531 47.75 0.61 -31.82
CA ARG A 531 48.15 -0.05 -33.07
C ARG A 531 47.01 -0.01 -34.06
N LEU A 532 47.26 0.70 -35.16
CA LEU A 532 46.57 0.53 -36.43
C LEU A 532 47.04 -0.79 -37.07
N ASN A 533 46.08 -1.69 -37.33
CA ASN A 533 45.86 -2.40 -38.60
C ASN A 533 44.77 -3.46 -38.40
#